data_AF-A0A4R2IBP3-F1
#
_entry.id   AF-A0A4R2IBP3-F1
#
_cell.length_a   1.000
_cell.length_b   1.000
_cell.length_c   1.000
_cell.angle_alpha   90.00
_cell.angle_beta   90.00
_cell.angle_gamma   90.00
#
_symmetry.space_group_name_H-M   'P 1'
#
loop_
_entity.id
_entity.type
_entity.pdbx_description
1 polymer ?
#
loop_
_entity_poly.entity_id
_entity_poly.type
_entity_poly.pdbx_seq_one_letter_code
_entity_poly.pdbx_strand_id
1 'polypeptide(L)' 'MSNIATMSINPLFLRHDLMIELGRLEMAIEGARSEAPSNGSLDQLESRFAKINEALSRLPA' A
#
# COMPACT_ATOMS: atom_id res chain seq x y z
N MET A 1 14.86 -17.24 -5.92
CA MET A 1 14.64 -17.56 -4.50
C MET A 1 13.94 -16.37 -3.88
N SER A 2 12.61 -16.37 -3.87
CA SER A 2 11.84 -15.25 -3.32
C SER A 2 11.82 -15.41 -1.81
N ASN A 3 12.62 -14.59 -1.12
CA ASN A 3 12.57 -14.45 0.33
C ASN A 3 11.20 -13.84 0.67
N ILE A 4 10.18 -14.68 0.81
CA ILE A 4 8.96 -14.32 1.54
C ILE A 4 9.44 -14.27 2.99
N ALA A 5 9.97 -13.12 3.39
CA ALA A 5 10.07 -12.79 4.79
C ALA A 5 8.65 -12.98 5.32
N THR A 6 8.44 -14.02 6.10
CA THR A 6 7.31 -14.13 7.02
C THR A 6 7.43 -12.91 7.93
N MET A 7 6.90 -11.77 7.48
CA MET A 7 6.57 -10.64 8.32
C MET A 7 5.62 -11.24 9.33
N SER A 8 6.14 -11.55 10.51
CA SER A 8 5.30 -11.80 11.67
C SER A 8 4.44 -10.56 11.80
N ILE A 9 3.18 -10.67 11.38
CA ILE A 9 2.20 -9.59 11.47
C ILE A 9 2.00 -9.38 12.96
N ASN A 10 2.80 -8.50 13.55
CA ASN A 10 2.62 -8.11 14.92
C ASN A 10 1.45 -7.12 14.92
N PRO A 11 0.28 -7.49 15.50
CA PRO A 11 -0.89 -6.63 15.46
C PRO A 11 -0.64 -5.27 16.15
N LEU A 12 0.37 -5.18 17.03
CA LEU A 12 0.77 -3.92 17.67
C LEU A 12 1.29 -2.88 16.68
N PHE A 13 1.92 -3.32 15.59
CA PHE A 13 2.55 -2.43 14.61
C PHE A 13 1.80 -2.44 13.27
N LEU A 14 0.78 -3.28 13.11
CA LEU A 14 0.04 -3.43 11.87
C LEU A 14 -0.55 -2.11 11.36
N ARG A 15 -1.11 -1.26 12.23
CA ARG A 15 -1.60 0.08 11.83
C ARG A 15 -0.47 0.93 11.26
N HIS A 16 0.65 0.99 11.96
CA HIS A 16 1.82 1.78 11.56
C HIS A 16 2.41 1.29 10.23
N ASP A 17 2.55 -0.04 10.08
CA ASP A 17 3.07 -0.66 8.86
C ASP A 17 2.16 -0.38 7.66
N LEU A 18 0.84 -0.44 7.85
CA LEU A 18 -0.13 -0.07 6.81
C LEU A 18 -0.11 1.43 6.51
N MET A 19 0.13 2.30 7.48
CA MET A 19 0.30 3.74 7.24
C MET A 19 1.57 4.04 6.43
N ILE A 20 2.68 3.34 6.69
CA ILE A 20 3.90 3.46 5.89
C ILE A 20 3.63 3.02 4.46
N GLU A 21 2.98 1.86 4.28
CA GLU A 21 2.69 1.33 2.95
C GLU A 21 1.73 2.23 2.17
N LEU A 22 0.77 2.86 2.85
CA LEU A 22 -0.12 3.84 2.25
C LEU A 22 0.67 5.02 1.66
N GLY A 23 1.60 5.60 2.41
CA GLY A 23 2.45 6.70 1.93
C GLY A 23 3.36 6.30 0.77
N ARG A 24 3.84 5.05 0.74
CA ARG A 24 4.59 4.52 -0.42
C ARG A 24 3.73 4.41 -1.68
N LEU A 25 2.48 3.97 -1.53
CA LEU A 25 1.54 3.89 -2.64
C LEU A 25 1.20 5.27 -3.18
N GLU A 26 1.03 6.29 -2.33
CA GLU A 26 0.80 7.67 -2.76
C GLU A 26 1.95 8.16 -3.66
N MET A 27 3.20 7.99 -3.22
CA MET A 27 4.37 8.36 -4.02
C MET A 27 4.44 7.58 -5.35
N ALA A 28 4.13 6.29 -5.34
CA ALA A 28 4.14 5.46 -6.54
C ALA A 28 3.03 5.87 -7.53
N ILE A 29 1.83 6.23 -7.04
CA ILE A 29 0.73 6.74 -7.85
C ILE A 29 1.10 8.08 -8.48
N GLU A 30 1.68 9.00 -7.69
CA GLU A 30 2.13 10.31 -8.18
C GLU A 30 3.20 10.17 -9.27
N GLY A 31 4.17 9.28 -9.06
CA GLY A 31 5.18 8.94 -10.07
C GLY A 31 4.58 8.35 -11.34
N ALA A 32 3.67 7.37 -11.21
CA ALA A 32 3.00 6.73 -12.35
C ALA A 32 2.08 7.67 -13.14
N ARG A 33 1.52 8.72 -12.51
CA ARG A 33 0.78 9.77 -13.21
C ARG A 33 1.71 10.69 -14.01
N SER A 34 2.94 10.88 -13.53
CA SER A 34 3.93 11.78 -14.13
C SER A 34 4.68 11.13 -15.31
N GLU A 35 4.97 9.83 -15.23
CA GLU A 35 5.59 9.06 -16.31
C GLU A 35 4.50 8.34 -17.13
N ALA A 36 4.04 8.98 -18.21
CA ALA A 36 3.13 8.48 -19.26
C ALA A 36 2.22 7.27 -18.90
N PRO A 37 0.88 7.44 -18.88
CA PRO A 37 -0.04 6.51 -18.23
C PRO A 37 0.03 5.09 -18.82
N SER A 38 0.74 4.20 -18.14
CA SER A 38 0.50 2.77 -18.24
C SER A 38 -0.76 2.48 -17.43
N ASN A 39 -1.93 2.58 -18.08
CA ASN A 39 -3.25 2.51 -17.42
C ASN A 39 -3.36 1.28 -16.48
N GLY A 40 -2.77 0.15 -16.85
CA GLY A 40 -2.84 -1.08 -16.06
C GLY A 40 -2.03 -1.08 -14.75
N SER A 41 -0.97 -0.27 -14.61
CA SER A 41 -0.21 -0.18 -13.35
C SER A 41 -0.83 0.82 -12.38
N LEU A 42 -1.38 1.92 -12.89
CA LEU A 42 -2.04 2.92 -12.07
C LEU A 42 -3.30 2.37 -11.40
N ASP A 43 -4.17 1.69 -12.15
CA ASP A 43 -5.40 1.08 -11.62
C ASP A 43 -5.10 0.05 -10.51
N GLN A 44 -3.99 -0.69 -10.65
CA GLN A 44 -3.55 -1.66 -9.63
C GLN A 44 -3.06 -0.97 -8.36
N LEU A 45 -2.32 0.14 -8.49
CA LEU A 45 -1.84 0.93 -7.35
C LEU A 45 -3.02 1.58 -6.60
N GLU A 46 -3.98 2.15 -7.34
CA GLU A 46 -5.20 2.73 -6.76
C GLU A 46 -6.06 1.67 -6.04
N SER A 47 -6.22 0.48 -6.65
CA SER A 47 -6.94 -0.62 -6.01
C SER A 47 -6.27 -1.07 -4.71
N ARG A 48 -4.93 -1.13 -4.68
CA ARG A 48 -4.17 -1.47 -3.47
C ARG A 48 -4.31 -0.38 -2.41
N PHE A 49 -4.24 0.89 -2.81
CA PHE A 49 -4.44 2.04 -1.92
C PHE A 49 -5.80 1.98 -1.24
N ALA A 50 -6.87 1.75 -2.01
CA ALA A 50 -8.24 1.63 -1.48
C ALA A 50 -8.36 0.51 -0.44
N LYS A 51 -7.77 -0.67 -0.71
CA LYS A 51 -7.78 -1.81 0.21
C LYS A 51 -7.03 -1.54 1.52
N ILE A 52 -5.87 -0.89 1.46
CA ILE A 52 -5.09 -0.54 2.65
C ILE A 52 -5.85 0.50 3.47
N ASN A 53 -6.43 1.51 2.83
CA ASN A 53 -7.23 2.51 3.51
C ASN A 53 -8.47 1.90 4.21
N GLU A 54 -9.14 0.95 3.55
CA GLU A 54 -10.25 0.19 4.14
C GLU A 54 -9.79 -0.74 5.29
N ALA A 55 -8.59 -1.29 5.22
CA ALA A 55 -8.02 -2.04 6.34
C ALA A 55 -7.71 -1.13 7.53
N LEU A 56 -7.13 0.05 7.29
CA LEU A 56 -6.83 1.04 8.32
C LEU A 56 -8.07 1.58 9.02
N SER A 57 -9.19 1.75 8.30
CA SER A 57 -10.46 2.20 8.89
C SER A 57 -11.07 1.18 9.87
N ARG A 58 -10.68 -0.09 9.76
CA ARG A 58 -11.10 -1.17 10.66
C ARG A 58 -10.16 -1.39 11.84
N LEU A 59 -8.98 -0.75 11.84
CA LEU A 59 -8.01 -0.85 12.93
C LEU A 59 -8.21 0.27 13.95
N PRO A 60 -8.03 -0.02 15.25
CA PRO A 60 -8.06 1.02 16.28
C PRO A 60 -7.01 2.10 16.00
N ALA A 61 -7.29 3.34 16.40
CA ALA A 61 -6.40 4.49 16.25
C ALA A 61 -5.30 4.53 17.31
#